data_AF-A0A939ZUN2-F1
#
_entry.id   AF-A0A939ZUN2-F1
#
_cell.length_a   1.000
_cell.length_b   1.000
_cell.length_c   1.000
_cell.angle_alpha   90.00
_cell.angle_beta   90.00
_cell.angle_gamma   90.00
#
_symmetry.space_group_name_H-M   'P 1'
#
loop_
_entity.id
_entity.type
_entity.pdbx_description
1 polymer ?
#
loop_
_entity_poly.entity_id
_entity_poly.type
_entity_poly.pdbx_seq_one_letter_code
_entity_poly.pdbx_strand_id
1 'polypeptide(L)'
;MDKYAEGIKGEELAKEYLINNGYKILAQNVNYPNVGELDIVAMDGKIMVFVEVRTRSDNVFGHPFETFTKSKIYKVVKASRRFLYDNKIYCEGYRYDAIAVFRGEIEHIKDAFYAKW
;
A
#
# COMPACT_ATOMS: atom_id res chain seq x y z
N MET A 1 -20.89 -10.26 6.23
CA MET A 1 -19.93 -9.52 7.08
C MET A 1 -19.67 -8.18 6.43
N ASP A 2 -19.42 -7.15 7.24
CA ASP A 2 -19.18 -5.79 6.76
C ASP A 2 -17.80 -5.70 6.11
N LYS A 3 -17.77 -5.51 4.79
CA LYS A 3 -16.54 -5.39 3.99
C LYS A 3 -15.64 -4.24 4.48
N TYR A 4 -16.22 -3.21 5.08
CA TYR A 4 -15.47 -2.08 5.62
C TYR A 4 -14.68 -2.49 6.86
N ALA A 5 -15.33 -3.20 7.79
CA ALA A 5 -14.68 -3.73 8.99
C ALA A 5 -13.60 -4.78 8.67
N GLU A 6 -13.79 -5.57 7.60
CA GLU A 6 -12.77 -6.49 7.09
C GLU A 6 -11.55 -5.72 6.56
N GLY A 7 -11.76 -4.66 5.79
CA GLY A 7 -10.69 -3.78 5.27
C GLY A 7 -9.81 -3.20 6.37
N ILE A 8 -10.42 -2.60 7.41
CA ILE A 8 -9.69 -2.04 8.55
C ILE A 8 -8.82 -3.10 9.25
N LYS A 9 -9.37 -4.31 9.46
CA LYS A 9 -8.62 -5.41 10.07
C LYS A 9 -7.46 -5.85 9.19
N GLY A 10 -7.63 -5.86 7.87
CA GLY A 10 -6.56 -6.18 6.93
C GLY A 10 -5.43 -5.16 6.95
N GLU A 11 -5.75 -3.88 6.98
CA GLU A 11 -4.75 -2.80 7.08
C GLU A 11 -3.97 -2.87 8.38
N GLU A 12 -4.64 -3.16 9.50
CA GLU A 12 -3.96 -3.32 10.80
C GLU A 12 -3.01 -4.52 10.78
N LEU A 13 -3.44 -5.67 10.25
CA LEU A 13 -2.58 -6.86 10.10
C LEU A 13 -1.40 -6.59 9.16
N ALA A 14 -1.62 -5.89 8.04
CA ALA A 14 -0.57 -5.51 7.11
C ALA A 14 0.45 -4.56 7.78
N LYS A 15 -0.01 -3.60 8.58
CA LYS A 15 0.84 -2.70 9.36
C LYS A 15 1.69 -3.47 10.36
N GLU A 16 1.09 -4.34 11.17
CA GLU A 16 1.81 -5.15 12.15
C GLU A 16 2.87 -6.02 11.47
N TYR A 17 2.51 -6.66 10.36
CA TYR A 17 3.46 -7.43 9.55
C TYR A 17 4.64 -6.58 9.07
N LEU A 18 4.39 -5.39 8.52
CA LEU A 18 5.46 -4.50 8.07
C LEU A 18 6.38 -4.09 9.23
N ILE A 19 5.82 -3.73 10.39
CA ILE A 19 6.60 -3.40 11.59
C ILE A 19 7.48 -4.58 12.01
N ASN A 20 6.92 -5.78 12.08
CA ASN A 20 7.64 -7.00 12.46
C ASN A 20 8.76 -7.36 11.45
N ASN A 21 8.64 -6.90 10.20
CA ASN A 21 9.65 -7.05 9.16
C ASN A 21 10.61 -5.84 9.07
N GLY A 22 10.61 -4.93 10.05
CA GLY A 22 11.59 -3.85 10.17
C GLY A 22 11.22 -2.57 9.42
N TYR A 23 10.00 -2.46 8.88
CA TYR A 23 9.54 -1.24 8.24
C TYR A 23 9.15 -0.19 9.29
N LYS A 24 9.44 1.08 9.00
CA LYS A 24 8.94 2.20 9.79
C LYS A 24 7.68 2.78 9.15
N ILE A 25 6.54 2.63 9.80
CA ILE A 25 5.27 3.23 9.34
C ILE A 25 5.33 4.75 9.49
N LEU A 26 4.99 5.47 8.42
CA LEU A 26 4.90 6.94 8.39
C LEU A 26 3.46 7.44 8.41
N ALA A 27 2.57 6.76 7.69
CA ALA A 27 1.16 7.11 7.61
C ALA A 27 0.32 5.90 7.21
N GLN A 28 -0.99 5.99 7.47
CA GLN A 28 -1.99 5.03 7.05
C GLN A 28 -3.25 5.78 6.64
N ASN A 29 -4.06 5.19 5.76
CA ASN A 29 -5.35 5.73 5.35
C ASN A 29 -5.26 7.20 4.87
N VAL A 30 -4.24 7.51 4.08
CA VAL A 30 -4.03 8.86 3.56
C VAL A 30 -5.00 9.08 2.40
N ASN A 31 -5.90 10.02 2.54
CA ASN A 31 -6.84 10.40 1.48
C ASN A 31 -6.57 11.82 1.00
N TYR A 32 -6.34 11.98 -0.30
CA TYR A 32 -6.30 13.26 -0.99
C TYR A 32 -7.55 13.39 -1.88
N PRO A 33 -8.55 14.20 -1.48
CA PRO A 33 -9.78 14.37 -2.24
C PRO A 33 -9.51 14.70 -3.71
N ASN A 34 -10.18 13.98 -4.61
CA ASN A 34 -10.04 14.10 -6.08
C ASN A 34 -8.66 13.73 -6.65
N VAL A 35 -7.74 13.20 -5.85
CA VAL A 35 -6.40 12.79 -6.28
C VAL A 35 -6.23 11.28 -6.17
N GLY A 36 -6.43 10.73 -4.98
CA GLY A 36 -6.19 9.32 -4.70
C GLY A 36 -5.97 9.07 -3.21
N GLU A 37 -5.78 7.80 -2.88
CA GLU A 37 -5.55 7.33 -1.51
C GLU A 37 -4.28 6.49 -1.44
N LEU A 38 -3.71 6.39 -0.23
CA LEU A 38 -2.60 5.51 0.10
C LEU A 38 -2.97 4.75 1.38
N ASP A 39 -3.02 3.42 1.30
CA ASP A 39 -3.42 2.59 2.43
C ASP A 39 -2.35 2.63 3.53
N ILE A 40 -1.09 2.34 3.17
CA ILE A 40 0.05 2.46 4.10
C ILE A 40 1.24 3.14 3.41
N VAL A 41 1.89 4.06 4.12
CA VAL A 41 3.16 4.67 3.73
C VAL A 41 4.22 4.29 4.78
N ALA A 42 5.33 3.68 4.35
CA ALA A 42 6.34 3.12 5.25
C ALA A 42 7.75 3.21 4.67
N MET A 43 8.77 3.27 5.52
CA MET A 43 10.18 3.21 5.11
C MET A 43 10.73 1.79 5.24
N ASP A 44 11.37 1.30 4.19
CA ASP A 44 12.19 0.08 4.15
C ASP A 44 13.66 0.50 4.09
N GLY A 45 14.28 0.67 5.27
CA GLY A 45 15.58 1.34 5.40
C GLY A 45 15.53 2.77 4.88
N LYS A 46 16.07 2.99 3.67
CA LYS A 46 16.10 4.31 2.99
C LYS A 46 15.09 4.47 1.85
N ILE A 47 14.35 3.40 1.54
CA ILE A 47 13.38 3.38 0.44
C ILE A 47 12.01 3.77 0.97
N MET A 48 11.35 4.70 0.29
CA MET A 48 9.97 5.05 0.57
C MET A 48 9.03 4.03 -0.07
N VAL A 49 8.20 3.37 0.74
CA VAL A 49 7.30 2.32 0.28
C VAL A 49 5.85 2.76 0.43
N PHE A 50 5.11 2.68 -0.67
CA PHE A 50 3.66 2.88 -0.70
C PHE A 50 3.02 1.51 -0.88
N VAL A 51 2.27 1.06 0.12
CA VAL A 51 1.69 -0.28 0.15
C VAL A 51 0.19 -0.18 -0.06
N GLU A 52 -0.32 -0.89 -1.05
CA GLU A 52 -1.75 -1.13 -1.21
C GLU A 52 -2.14 -2.41 -0.45
N VAL A 53 -3.19 -2.36 0.36
CA VAL A 53 -3.71 -3.48 1.13
C VAL A 53 -4.98 -4.03 0.48
N ARG A 54 -5.06 -5.36 0.43
CA ARG A 54 -6.21 -6.08 -0.13
C ARG A 54 -6.65 -7.19 0.80
N THR A 55 -7.86 -7.08 1.33
CA THR A 55 -8.54 -8.17 2.04
C THR A 55 -9.37 -8.97 1.06
N ARG A 56 -9.18 -10.29 1.03
CA ARG A 56 -9.96 -11.20 0.17
C ARG A 56 -10.87 -12.13 0.98
N SER A 57 -12.01 -12.48 0.40
CA SER A 57 -12.97 -13.45 0.94
C SER A 57 -12.82 -14.85 0.33
N ASP A 58 -12.14 -14.96 -0.81
CA ASP A 58 -12.01 -16.14 -1.65
C ASP A 58 -10.55 -16.45 -2.02
N ASN A 59 -10.29 -17.73 -2.29
CA ASN A 59 -8.95 -18.33 -2.41
C ASN A 59 -8.32 -18.15 -3.82
N VAL A 60 -8.87 -17.27 -4.66
CA VAL A 60 -8.41 -17.10 -6.04
C VAL A 60 -7.29 -16.05 -6.05
N PHE A 61 -6.07 -16.54 -6.15
CA PHE A 61 -4.88 -15.71 -6.35
C PHE A 61 -4.81 -15.28 -7.83
N GLY A 62 -5.42 -14.14 -8.16
CA GLY A 62 -4.94 -13.33 -9.29
C GLY A 62 -3.71 -12.56 -8.83
N HIS A 63 -2.64 -12.55 -9.63
CA HIS A 63 -1.42 -11.79 -9.33
C HIS A 63 -1.81 -10.33 -9.02
N PRO A 64 -1.24 -9.63 -8.02
CA PRO A 64 -1.59 -8.23 -7.76
C PRO A 64 -1.52 -7.33 -9.01
N PHE A 65 -0.61 -7.62 -9.94
CA PHE A 65 -0.55 -6.96 -11.25
C PHE A 65 -1.87 -7.04 -12.04
N GLU A 66 -2.62 -8.15 -11.95
CA GLU A 66 -3.94 -8.28 -12.59
C GLU A 66 -4.98 -7.36 -11.95
N THR A 67 -4.75 -6.92 -10.71
CA THR A 67 -5.67 -6.06 -9.94
C THR A 67 -5.30 -4.57 -10.05
N PHE A 68 -4.06 -4.23 -10.42
CA PHE A 68 -3.64 -2.84 -10.62
C PHE A 68 -4.07 -2.31 -11.99
N THR A 69 -5.30 -1.79 -12.06
CA THR A 69 -5.74 -1.04 -13.25
C THR A 69 -4.88 0.21 -13.46
N LYS A 70 -4.74 0.65 -14.72
CA LYS A 70 -4.04 1.90 -15.07
C LYS A 70 -4.56 3.11 -14.27
N SER A 71 -5.88 3.15 -14.00
CA SER A 71 -6.51 4.21 -13.22
C SER A 71 -6.06 4.19 -11.75
N LYS A 72 -6.00 3.00 -11.11
CA LYS A 72 -5.53 2.89 -9.73
C LYS A 72 -4.05 3.27 -9.61
N ILE A 73 -3.20 2.75 -10.51
CA ILE A 73 -1.77 3.13 -10.56
C ILE A 73 -1.62 4.65 -10.66
N TYR A 74 -2.37 5.30 -11.55
CA TYR A 74 -2.30 6.75 -11.72
C TYR A 74 -2.67 7.53 -10.46
N LYS A 75 -3.74 7.12 -9.76
CA LYS A 75 -4.18 7.76 -8.51
C LYS A 75 -3.17 7.57 -7.39
N VAL A 76 -2.67 6.35 -7.21
CA VAL A 76 -1.65 6.04 -6.19
C VAL A 76 -0.39 6.83 -6.45
N VAL A 77 0.11 6.89 -7.68
CA VAL A 77 1.31 7.68 -8.03
C VAL A 77 1.12 9.16 -7.74
N LYS A 78 -0.04 9.73 -8.09
CA LYS A 78 -0.35 11.14 -7.77
C LYS A 78 -0.40 11.38 -6.25
N ALA A 79 -1.06 10.49 -5.51
CA ALA A 79 -1.17 10.59 -4.06
C ALA A 79 0.22 10.46 -3.39
N SER A 80 1.09 9.55 -3.86
CA SER A 80 2.47 9.39 -3.38
C SER A 80 3.29 10.66 -3.57
N ARG A 81 3.24 11.27 -4.76
CA ARG A 81 3.95 12.52 -5.03
C ARG A 81 3.44 13.66 -4.14
N ARG A 82 2.11 13.73 -3.96
CA ARG A 82 1.49 14.72 -3.09
C ARG A 82 1.90 14.54 -1.63
N PHE A 83 1.92 13.30 -1.15
CA PHE A 83 2.37 12.94 0.19
C PHE A 83 3.79 13.42 0.45
N LEU A 84 4.73 13.14 -0.45
CA LEU A 84 6.11 13.58 -0.29
C LEU A 84 6.25 15.10 -0.30
N TYR A 85 5.53 15.77 -1.20
CA TYR A 85 5.54 17.22 -1.29
C TYR A 85 5.01 17.88 -0.01
N ASP A 86 3.83 17.46 0.46
CA ASP A 86 3.19 18.04 1.64
C ASP A 86 4.02 17.80 2.92
N ASN A 87 4.69 16.65 3.02
CA ASN A 87 5.52 16.29 4.17
C ASN A 87 7.00 16.71 4.03
N LYS A 88 7.38 17.35 2.91
CA LYS A 88 8.77 17.77 2.62
C LYS A 88 9.79 16.62 2.74
N ILE A 89 9.39 15.43 2.30
CA ILE A 89 10.21 14.21 2.38
C ILE A 89 11.01 14.07 1.08
N TYR A 90 12.32 13.91 1.23
CA TYR A 90 13.23 13.51 0.16
C TYR A 90 13.64 12.05 0.39
N CYS A 91 13.38 11.17 -0.57
CA CYS A 91 13.73 9.75 -0.50
C CYS A 91 14.78 9.39 -1.56
N GLU A 92 15.71 8.50 -1.22
CA GLU A 92 16.75 8.00 -2.16
C GLU A 92 16.15 7.09 -3.25
N GLY A 93 14.99 6.49 -2.96
CA GLY A 93 14.21 5.70 -3.90
C GLY A 93 12.80 5.47 -3.37
N TYR A 94 11.92 4.98 -4.24
CA TYR A 94 10.56 4.60 -3.87
C TYR A 94 10.20 3.23 -4.44
N ARG A 95 9.25 2.56 -3.78
CA ARG A 95 8.70 1.27 -4.19
C ARG A 95 7.19 1.26 -3.98
N TYR A 96 6.49 0.55 -4.86
CA TYR A 96 5.07 0.28 -4.71
C TYR A 96 4.90 -1.19 -4.40
N ASP A 97 4.38 -1.49 -3.21
CA ASP A 97 4.15 -2.84 -2.74
C ASP A 97 2.66 -3.14 -2.69
N ALA A 98 2.32 -4.42 -2.66
CA ALA A 98 0.98 -4.89 -2.36
C ALA A 98 1.04 -5.89 -1.22
N ILE A 99 0.08 -5.80 -0.30
CA ILE A 99 -0.15 -6.82 0.73
C ILE A 99 -1.55 -7.40 0.53
N ALA A 100 -1.62 -8.71 0.34
CA ALA A 100 -2.87 -9.45 0.40
C ALA A 100 -3.02 -10.09 1.79
N VAL A 101 -4.21 -9.92 2.37
CA VAL A 101 -4.58 -10.53 3.65
C VAL A 101 -5.75 -11.49 3.41
N PHE A 102 -5.54 -12.76 3.72
CA PHE A 102 -6.54 -13.80 3.57
C PHE A 102 -6.53 -14.75 4.78
N ARG A 103 -7.64 -14.78 5.53
CA ARG A 103 -7.80 -15.65 6.72
C ARG A 103 -6.65 -15.54 7.75
N GLY A 104 -6.03 -14.37 7.87
CA GLY A 104 -4.89 -14.12 8.76
C GLY A 104 -3.52 -14.43 8.15
N GLU A 105 -3.47 -15.04 6.95
CA GLU A 105 -2.25 -15.18 6.17
C GLU A 105 -1.96 -13.89 5.40
N ILE A 106 -0.68 -13.56 5.31
CA ILE A 106 -0.18 -12.34 4.66
C ILE A 106 0.75 -12.74 3.53
N GLU A 107 0.46 -12.22 2.35
CA GLU A 107 1.35 -12.26 1.19
C GLU A 107 1.82 -10.84 0.88
N HIS A 108 3.13 -10.61 0.96
CA HIS A 108 3.74 -9.32 0.65
C HIS A 108 4.49 -9.38 -0.67
N ILE A 109 3.99 -8.65 -1.65
CA ILE A 109 4.57 -8.55 -2.97
C ILE A 109 5.26 -7.20 -3.09
N LYS A 110 6.59 -7.24 -3.00
CA LYS A 110 7.46 -6.08 -3.25
C LYS A 110 7.48 -5.79 -4.75
N ASP A 111 7.63 -4.51 -5.11
CA ASP A 111 7.66 -4.06 -6.51
C ASP A 111 6.40 -4.48 -7.29
N ALA A 112 5.24 -4.41 -6.63
CA ALA A 112 3.94 -4.78 -7.17
C ALA A 112 3.54 -3.97 -8.42
N PHE A 113 4.16 -2.80 -8.65
CA PHE A 113 4.28 -2.19 -9.97
C PHE A 113 5.39 -1.16 -10.05
N TYR A 114 5.86 -0.93 -11.27
CA TYR A 114 6.77 0.17 -11.58
C TYR A 114 6.00 1.33 -12.20
N ALA A 115 6.23 2.53 -11.66
CA ALA A 115 5.73 3.77 -12.23
C ALA A 115 6.85 4.78 -12.25
N LYS A 116 7.08 5.40 -13.41
CA LYS A 116 8.03 6.51 -13.52
C LYS A 116 7.42 7.76 -12.90
N TRP A 117 8.20 8.44 -12.08
CA TRP A 117 7.84 9.72 -11.48
C TRP A 117 8.19 10.88 -12.40
#